data_AF-A0A815U3R1-F1
#
_entry.id   AF-A0A815U3R1-F1
#
_cell.length_a   1.000
_cell.length_b   1.000
_cell.length_c   1.000
_cell.angle_alpha   90.00
_cell.angle_beta   90.00
_cell.angle_gamma   90.00
#
_symmetry.space_group_name_H-M   'P 1'
#
loop_
_entity.id
_entity.type
_entity.pdbx_description
1 polymer ?
#
loop_
_entity_poly.entity_id
_entity_poly.type
_entity_poly.pdbx_seq_one_letter_code
_entity_poly.pdbx_strand_id
1 'polypeptide(L)'
;ILINVNTSGCYTIQSQGDMNTFGYIYNNSFNASVPSQNMIAFNYEDIDDSQFSFNLFINAITKYILVATTYDSNTIGAFSIISNGIGPVQFVIQQ
;
A
#
# COMPACT_ATOMS: atom_id res chain seq x y z
N ILE A 1 2.29 5.44 -4.54
CA ILE A 1 1.08 5.09 -5.32
C ILE A 1 -0.12 5.72 -4.61
N LEU A 2 -0.91 6.55 -5.27
CA LEU A 2 -2.15 7.07 -4.70
C LEU A 2 -3.24 6.00 -4.73
N ILE A 3 -4.00 5.91 -3.65
CA ILE A 3 -5.17 5.04 -3.51
C ILE A 3 -6.39 5.96 -3.48
N ASN A 4 -7.23 5.85 -4.51
CA ASN A 4 -8.51 6.54 -4.58
C ASN A 4 -9.64 5.52 -4.59
N VAL A 5 -10.68 5.76 -3.79
CA VAL A 5 -11.91 4.96 -3.77
C VAL A 5 -13.11 5.90 -3.83
N ASN A 6 -14.22 5.43 -4.41
CA ASN A 6 -15.45 6.23 -4.47
C ASN A 6 -16.42 5.93 -3.32
N THR A 7 -16.19 4.84 -2.58
CA THR A 7 -17.05 4.42 -1.47
C THR A 7 -16.21 4.18 -0.23
N SER A 8 -16.53 4.85 0.88
CA SER A 8 -15.84 4.61 2.15
C SER A 8 -16.17 3.23 2.69
N GLY A 9 -15.17 2.46 3.10
CA GLY A 9 -15.38 1.09 3.56
C GLY A 9 -14.10 0.33 3.82
N CYS A 10 -14.24 -0.95 4.18
CA CYS A 10 -13.11 -1.86 4.34
C CYS A 10 -12.62 -2.34 2.97
N TYR A 11 -11.32 -2.24 2.77
CA TYR A 11 -10.62 -2.75 1.60
C TYR A 11 -9.45 -3.61 2.04
N THR A 12 -9.24 -4.68 1.30
CA THR A 12 -7.99 -5.41 1.30
C THR A 12 -7.10 -4.85 0.19
N ILE A 13 -5.86 -4.47 0.52
CA ILE A 13 -4.84 -4.07 -0.45
C ILE A 13 -3.62 -4.93 -0.19
N GLN A 14 -3.17 -5.66 -1.20
CA GLN A 14 -2.06 -6.58 -1.07
C GLN A 14 -1.15 -6.55 -2.29
N SER A 15 0.09 -6.97 -2.08
CA SER A 15 1.05 -7.24 -3.14
C SER A 15 0.94 -8.70 -3.62
N GLN A 16 1.41 -8.94 -4.83
CA GLN A 16 1.55 -10.27 -5.40
C GLN A 16 2.76 -10.32 -6.34
N GLY A 17 3.61 -11.33 -6.21
CA GLY A 17 4.76 -11.55 -7.07
C GLY A 17 5.87 -12.32 -6.37
N ASP A 18 6.99 -12.49 -7.05
CA ASP A 18 8.16 -13.19 -6.51
C ASP A 18 9.09 -12.25 -5.72
N MET A 19 8.91 -10.94 -5.86
CA MET A 19 9.66 -9.94 -5.10
C MET A 19 9.10 -9.83 -3.69
N ASN A 20 9.97 -9.96 -2.68
CA ASN A 20 9.60 -9.72 -1.29
C ASN A 20 9.28 -8.23 -1.09
N THR A 21 8.03 -7.91 -0.76
CA THR A 21 7.55 -6.54 -0.68
C THR A 21 6.97 -6.16 0.67
N PHE A 22 7.36 -4.97 1.10
CA PHE A 22 6.96 -4.31 2.33
C PHE A 22 6.02 -3.18 1.94
N GLY A 23 4.94 -3.04 2.70
CA GLY A 23 3.93 -2.04 2.45
C GLY A 23 3.87 -1.00 3.56
N TYR A 24 3.61 0.24 3.19
CA TYR A 24 3.26 1.32 4.11
C TYR A 24 2.12 2.15 3.55
N ILE A 25 1.13 2.46 4.38
CA ILE A 25 0.00 3.34 4.04
C ILE A 25 0.14 4.65 4.81
N TYR A 26 0.06 5.75 4.07
CA TYR A 26 0.10 7.11 4.58
C TYR A 26 -1.22 7.83 4.32
N ASN A 27 -1.62 8.67 5.27
CA ASN A 27 -2.70 9.63 5.09
C ASN A 27 -2.14 10.94 4.48
N ASN A 28 -2.71 11.38 3.37
CA ASN A 28 -2.45 12.65 2.68
C ASN A 28 -1.06 12.81 2.01
N SER A 29 0.04 12.61 2.75
CA SER A 29 1.41 12.80 2.25
C SER A 29 2.41 11.78 2.80
N PHE A 30 3.44 11.49 2.01
CA PHE A 30 4.61 10.71 2.39
C PHE A 30 5.84 11.62 2.41
N ASN A 31 6.67 11.51 3.44
CA ASN A 31 7.92 12.24 3.59
C ASN A 31 9.06 11.26 3.90
N ALA A 32 9.95 11.05 2.92
CA ALA A 32 11.07 10.12 3.07
C ALA A 32 12.08 10.55 4.16
N SER A 33 12.18 11.84 4.49
CA SER A 33 13.03 12.32 5.59
C SER A 33 12.43 12.07 6.98
N VAL A 34 11.11 11.87 7.05
CA VAL A 34 10.40 11.54 8.29
C VAL A 34 9.37 10.43 8.01
N PRO A 35 9.80 9.17 7.76
CA PRO A 35 8.93 8.10 7.27
C PRO A 35 7.79 7.70 8.21
N SER A 36 7.83 8.09 9.49
CA SER A 36 6.74 7.86 10.43
C SER A 36 5.64 8.92 10.34
N GLN A 37 5.91 10.06 9.70
CA GLN A 37 4.94 11.15 9.57
C GLN A 37 3.75 10.69 8.71
N ASN A 38 2.54 10.82 9.25
CA ASN A 38 1.27 10.46 8.60
C ASN A 38 1.09 8.98 8.23
N MET A 39 1.99 8.09 8.67
CA MET A 39 1.83 6.65 8.48
C MET A 39 0.66 6.15 9.33
N ILE A 40 -0.25 5.38 8.73
CA ILE A 40 -1.42 4.82 9.41
C ILE A 40 -1.41 3.29 9.47
N ALA A 41 -0.64 2.63 8.59
CA ALA A 41 -0.45 1.19 8.61
C ALA A 41 0.88 0.84 7.95
N PHE A 42 1.47 -0.27 8.39
CA PHE A 42 2.60 -0.92 7.73
C PHE A 42 2.42 -2.43 7.85
N ASN A 43 2.94 -3.17 6.88
CA ASN A 43 3.01 -4.62 6.94
C ASN A 43 4.35 -5.02 6.32
N TYR A 44 5.14 -5.73 7.13
CA TYR A 44 6.52 -6.10 6.80
C TYR A 44 6.65 -7.48 6.18
N GLU A 45 5.65 -8.35 6.39
CA GLU A 45 5.50 -9.70 5.83
C GLU A 45 4.42 -10.44 6.63
N ASP A 46 3.54 -11.16 5.95
CA ASP A 46 2.96 -12.36 6.55
C ASP A 46 3.95 -13.51 6.33
N ILE A 47 4.23 -14.27 7.40
CA ILE A 47 5.33 -15.26 7.56
C ILE A 47 5.45 -16.29 6.42
N ASP A 48 4.43 -16.44 5.58
CA ASP A 48 4.33 -17.48 4.57
C ASP A 48 4.33 -16.99 3.10
N ASP A 49 4.26 -15.68 2.80
CA ASP A 49 4.05 -15.24 1.39
C ASP A 49 4.93 -14.08 0.89
N SER A 50 5.83 -13.52 1.70
CA SER A 50 6.73 -12.40 1.32
C SER A 50 6.02 -11.19 0.66
N GLN A 51 4.70 -11.10 0.83
CA GLN A 51 3.85 -10.05 0.29
C GLN A 51 3.18 -9.32 1.45
N PHE A 52 3.15 -7.99 1.39
CA PHE A 52 2.32 -7.23 2.32
C PHE A 52 0.84 -7.41 2.01
N SER A 53 0.02 -7.49 3.06
CA SER A 53 -1.44 -7.43 2.98
C SER A 53 -1.99 -6.51 4.06
N PHE A 54 -2.92 -5.64 3.66
CA PHE A 54 -3.63 -4.75 4.55
C PHE A 54 -5.12 -5.02 4.51
N ASN A 55 -5.77 -4.98 5.66
CA ASN A 55 -7.21 -4.83 5.77
C ASN A 55 -7.50 -3.53 6.53
N LEU A 56 -7.96 -2.50 5.80
CA LEU A 56 -8.18 -1.18 6.39
C LEU A 56 -9.44 -0.50 5.87
N PHE A 57 -9.99 0.39 6.71
CA PHE A 57 -11.07 1.27 6.31
C PHE A 57 -10.51 2.49 5.56
N ILE A 58 -10.85 2.63 4.28
CA ILE A 58 -10.46 3.75 3.43
C ILE A 58 -11.65 4.71 3.31
N ASN A 59 -11.41 6.01 3.50
CA ASN A 59 -12.41 7.05 3.25
C ASN A 59 -12.31 7.58 1.82
N ALA A 60 -13.45 7.68 1.10
CA ALA A 60 -13.49 8.07 -0.31
C ALA A 60 -12.96 9.49 -0.62
N ILE A 61 -13.05 10.40 0.35
CA ILE A 61 -12.63 11.81 0.19
C ILE A 61 -11.18 12.02 0.67
N THR A 62 -10.63 11.03 1.37
CA THR A 62 -9.29 11.13 1.97
C THR A 62 -8.26 10.58 0.99
N LYS A 63 -7.19 11.34 0.78
CA LYS A 63 -6.05 10.90 -0.01
C LYS A 63 -5.21 9.92 0.79
N TYR A 64 -4.94 8.75 0.23
CA TYR A 64 -3.99 7.80 0.81
C TYR A 64 -2.85 7.51 -0.15
N ILE A 65 -1.65 7.26 0.40
CA ILE A 65 -0.46 6.89 -0.36
C ILE A 65 0.02 5.53 0.12
N LEU A 66 0.13 4.58 -0.81
CA LEU A 66 0.86 3.34 -0.64
C LEU A 66 2.32 3.54 -1.08
N VAL A 67 3.25 3.20 -0.21
CA VAL A 67 4.65 2.98 -0.53
C VAL A 67 4.90 1.48 -0.47
N ALA A 68 5.31 0.90 -1.60
CA ALA A 68 5.77 -0.49 -1.70
C ALA A 68 7.29 -0.47 -1.86
N THR A 69 8.01 -1.22 -1.04
CA THR A 69 9.48 -1.26 -1.01
C THR A 69 9.97 -2.65 -0.62
N THR A 70 11.27 -2.84 -0.53
CA THR A 70 11.93 -4.07 -0.08
C THR A 70 12.76 -3.80 1.18
N TYR A 71 13.09 -4.85 1.94
CA TYR A 71 14.03 -4.75 3.06
C TYR A 71 15.45 -4.39 2.57
N ASP A 72 15.94 -5.17 1.61
CA ASP A 72 17.26 -4.96 1.02
C ASP A 72 17.23 -3.84 -0.01
N SER A 73 18.30 -3.05 -0.03
CA SER A 73 18.51 -2.01 -1.05
C SER A 73 18.78 -2.61 -2.42
N ASN A 74 18.33 -1.93 -3.49
CA ASN A 74 18.56 -2.32 -4.89
C ASN A 74 17.92 -3.66 -5.31
N THR A 75 16.96 -4.16 -4.55
CA THR A 75 16.13 -5.29 -4.99
C THR A 75 15.19 -4.83 -6.11
N ILE A 76 15.20 -5.58 -7.21
CA ILE A 76 14.37 -5.30 -8.39
C ILE A 76 13.64 -6.60 -8.75
N GLY A 77 12.36 -6.49 -9.04
CA GLY A 77 11.53 -7.61 -9.44
C GLY A 77 10.15 -7.14 -9.88
N ALA A 78 9.46 -7.98 -10.64
CA ALA A 78 8.07 -7.71 -10.97
C ALA A 78 7.20 -7.96 -9.74
N PHE A 79 6.24 -7.08 -9.51
CA PHE A 79 5.18 -7.25 -8.52
C PHE A 79 3.92 -6.58 -9.04
N SER A 80 2.78 -6.99 -8.49
CA SER A 80 1.48 -6.39 -8.72
C SER A 80 0.88 -5.93 -7.40
N ILE A 81 0.07 -4.87 -7.47
CA ILE A 81 -0.79 -4.47 -6.35
C ILE A 81 -2.22 -4.83 -6.74
N ILE A 82 -2.89 -5.59 -5.88
CA ILE A 82 -4.27 -5.99 -6.06
C ILE A 82 -5.10 -5.53 -4.87
N SER A 83 -6.39 -5.30 -5.13
CA SER A 83 -7.33 -4.85 -4.12
C SER A 83 -8.66 -5.56 -4.21
N ASN A 84 -9.27 -5.79 -3.06
CA ASN A 84 -10.65 -6.26 -2.94
C ASN A 84 -11.38 -5.37 -1.93
N GLY A 85 -12.68 -5.17 -2.10
CA GLY A 85 -13.48 -4.39 -1.17
C GLY A 85 -14.86 -4.09 -1.71
N ILE A 86 -15.53 -3.14 -1.06
CA ILE A 86 -16.92 -2.78 -1.36
C ILE A 86 -17.12 -2.04 -2.69
N GLY A 87 -16.04 -1.71 -3.39
CA GLY A 87 -16.05 -0.94 -4.63
C GLY A 87 -14.71 -0.97 -5.36
N PRO A 88 -14.63 -0.33 -6.54
CA PRO A 88 -13.38 -0.25 -7.28
C PRO A 88 -12.36 0.65 -6.56
N VAL A 89 -11.10 0.25 -6.63
CA VAL A 89 -9.95 1.04 -6.18
C VAL A 89 -9.18 1.50 -7.41
N GLN A 90 -8.85 2.79 -7.47
CA GLN A 90 -7.98 3.34 -8.49
C GLN A 90 -6.59 3.58 -7.91
N PHE A 91 -5.59 2.92 -8.49
CA PHE A 91 -4.18 3.16 -8.20
C PHE A 91 -3.60 4.15 -9.20
N VAL A 92 -3.02 5.24 -8.71
CA VAL A 92 -2.35 6.23 -9.56
C VAL A 92 -0.88 6.34 -9.17
N ILE A 93 0.02 6.01 -10.10
CA ILE A 93 1.46 6.20 -9.91
C ILE A 93 1.75 7.69 -9.99
N GLN A 94 2.42 8.23 -8.96
CA GLN A 94 2.88 9.61 -8.98
C GLN A 94 4.22 9.65 -9.70
N GLN A 95 4.31 10.46 -10.75
CA GLN A 95 5.57 10.77 -11.45
C GLN A 95 6.28 11.94 -10.75
#